data_AF-A0A1B0CQ35-F1
#
_entry.id   AF-A0A1B0CQ35-F1
#
_cell.length_a   1.000
_cell.length_b   1.000
_cell.length_c   1.000
_cell.angle_alpha   90.00
_cell.angle_beta   90.00
_cell.angle_gamma   90.00
#
_symmetry.space_group_name_H-M   'P 1'
#
loop_
_entity.id
_entity.type
_entity.pdbx_description
1 polymer ?
#
loop_
_entity_poly.entity_id
_entity_poly.type
_entity_poly.pdbx_seq_one_letter_code
_entity_poly.pdbx_strand_id
1 'polypeptide(L)' 'MTYPASTGRNVDEILRCIDSLQLVDRIKIVATPANWTPGEKVMILPEVTDEEAEKMFPRGVDRVSMPSGINYVRTTTKYQ' A
#
# COMPACT_ATOMS: atom_id res chain seq x y z
N MET A 1 -16.30 7.10 -13.14
CA MET A 1 -17.08 6.36 -12.13
C MET A 1 -17.99 7.37 -11.46
N THR A 2 -19.28 7.37 -11.80
CA THR A 2 -20.24 8.40 -11.39
C THR A 2 -21.29 7.75 -10.51
N TYR A 3 -21.43 8.22 -9.27
CA TYR A 3 -22.51 7.77 -8.39
C TYR A 3 -23.84 8.40 -8.87
N PRO A 4 -24.93 7.61 -9.04
CA PRO A 4 -26.24 8.15 -9.41
C PRO A 4 -26.82 8.97 -8.25
N ALA A 5 -27.75 9.89 -8.54
CA ALA A 5 -28.36 10.75 -7.52
C ALA A 5 -29.09 9.97 -6.41
N SER A 6 -29.52 8.74 -6.67
CA SER A 6 -30.14 7.83 -5.71
C SER A 6 -29.13 7.15 -4.77
N THR A 7 -27.83 7.17 -5.08
CA THR A 7 -26.78 6.52 -4.27
C THR A 7 -25.80 7.58 -3.78
N GLY A 8 -25.90 7.90 -2.48
CA GLY A 8 -24.97 8.82 -1.83
C GLY A 8 -23.51 8.36 -1.91
N ARG A 9 -22.58 9.33 -1.90
CA ARG A 9 -21.14 9.04 -1.86
C ARG A 9 -20.74 8.56 -0.46
N ASN A 10 -19.75 7.67 -0.41
CA ASN A 10 -19.07 7.33 0.84
C ASN A 10 -17.94 8.35 1.07
N VAL A 11 -18.09 9.17 2.11
CA VAL A 11 -17.10 10.22 2.47
C VAL A 11 -15.86 9.60 3.11
N ASP A 12 -16.00 8.53 3.89
CA ASP A 12 -14.89 7.82 4.49
C ASP A 12 -13.96 7.25 3.42
N GLU A 13 -14.53 6.75 2.31
CA GLU A 13 -13.73 6.27 1.17
C GLU A 13 -12.95 7.40 0.49
N ILE A 14 -13.53 8.60 0.41
CA ILE A 14 -12.84 9.78 -0.14
C ILE A 14 -11.65 10.15 0.76
N LEU A 15 -11.84 10.20 2.09
CA LEU A 15 -10.77 10.47 3.04
C LEU A 15 -9.67 9.41 2.97
N ARG A 16 -10.05 8.13 2.93
CA ARG A 16 -9.12 6.99 2.78
C ARG A 16 -8.29 7.09 1.51
N CYS A 17 -8.90 7.50 0.39
CA CYS A 17 -8.19 7.72 -0.86
C CYS A 17 -7.19 8.87 -0.77
N ILE A 18 -7.55 9.97 -0.11
CA ILE A 18 -6.65 11.12 0.09
C ILE A 18 -5.45 10.71 0.95
N ASP A 19 -5.69 10.01 2.06
CA ASP A 19 -4.62 9.52 2.95
C ASP A 19 -3.68 8.57 2.21
N SER A 20 -4.24 7.67 1.39
CA SER A 20 -3.45 6.79 0.54
C SER A 20 -2.57 7.57 -0.44
N LEU A 21 -3.11 8.59 -1.11
CA LEU A 21 -2.35 9.40 -2.07
C LEU A 21 -1.22 10.17 -1.39
N GLN A 22 -1.50 10.77 -0.23
CA GLN A 22 -0.48 11.49 0.55
C GLN A 22 0.62 10.54 1.05
N LEU A 23 0.26 9.32 1.44
CA LEU A 23 1.23 8.34 1.89
C LEU A 23 2.17 7.90 0.77
N VAL A 24 1.62 7.59 -0.41
CA VAL A 24 2.40 7.18 -1.59
C VAL A 24 3.31 8.32 -2.07
N ASP A 25 2.87 9.57 -1.97
CA ASP A 25 3.71 10.72 -2.33
C ASP A 25 4.90 10.90 -1.37
N ARG A 26 4.67 10.73 -0.05
CA ARG A 26 5.74 10.80 0.97
C ARG A 26 6.73 9.65 0.84
N ILE A 27 6.24 8.45 0.56
CA ILE A 27 7.04 7.22 0.48
C ILE A 27 6.81 6.60 -0.89
N LYS A 28 7.59 7.05 -1.86
CA LYS A 28 7.44 6.69 -3.28
C LYS A 28 7.59 5.20 -3.61
N ILE A 29 8.03 4.40 -2.64
CA ILE A 29 8.27 2.97 -2.80
C ILE A 29 7.14 2.08 -2.25
N VAL A 30 6.07 2.66 -1.71
CA VAL A 30 4.93 1.90 -1.19
C VAL A 30 3.66 2.12 -2.00
N ALA A 31 2.77 1.15 -1.92
CA ALA A 31 1.42 1.17 -2.46
C ALA A 31 0.44 0.64 -1.41
N THR A 32 -0.78 1.17 -1.36
CA THR A 32 -1.81 0.70 -0.44
C THR A 32 -2.56 -0.50 -1.03
N PRO A 33 -2.70 -1.61 -0.29
CA PRO A 33 -3.45 -2.78 -0.77
C PRO A 33 -4.97 -2.52 -0.78
N ALA A 34 -5.72 -3.51 -1.28
CA ALA A 34 -7.18 -3.45 -1.29
C ALA A 34 -7.75 -3.27 0.12
N ASN A 35 -8.73 -2.39 0.26
CA ASN A 35 -9.39 -2.03 1.53
C ASN A 35 -8.45 -1.48 2.62
N TRP A 36 -7.24 -1.02 2.26
CA TRP A 36 -6.29 -0.47 3.21
C TRP A 36 -6.87 0.69 4.02
N THR A 37 -6.64 0.67 5.33
CA THR A 37 -6.91 1.78 6.25
C THR A 37 -5.61 2.34 6.87
N PRO A 38 -5.58 3.62 7.29
CA PRO A 38 -4.41 4.21 7.91
C PRO A 38 -3.94 3.42 9.14
N GLY A 39 -2.70 2.92 9.08
CA GLY A 39 -2.07 2.09 10.13
C GLY A 39 -1.95 0.61 9.75
N GLU A 40 -2.60 0.17 8.66
CA GLU A 40 -2.47 -1.19 8.13
C GLU A 40 -1.28 -1.37 7.21
N LYS A 41 -0.94 -2.63 6.94
CA LYS A 41 0.17 -3.01 6.05
C LYS A 41 0.07 -2.35 4.68
N VAL A 42 1.19 -1.82 4.21
CA VAL A 42 1.35 -1.35 2.83
C VAL A 42 2.18 -2.36 2.03
N MET A 43 1.98 -2.36 0.71
CA MET A 43 2.76 -3.12 -0.24
C MET A 43 3.98 -2.33 -0.68
N ILE A 44 5.09 -2.99 -0.96
CA ILE A 44 6.28 -2.38 -1.56
C ILE A 44 6.19 -2.55 -3.08
N LEU A 45 6.58 -1.52 -3.83
CA LEU A 45 6.58 -1.57 -5.28
C LEU A 45 7.53 -2.67 -5.81
N PRO A 46 7.14 -3.41 -6.85
CA PRO A 46 7.94 -4.52 -7.39
C PRO A 46 9.24 -4.06 -8.07
N GLU A 47 9.31 -2.78 -8.45
CA GLU A 47 10.49 -2.15 -9.08
C GLU A 47 11.66 -1.98 -8.10
N VAL A 48 11.39 -2.00 -6.79
CA VAL A 48 12.39 -1.79 -5.76
C VAL A 48 13.13 -3.09 -5.46
N THR A 49 14.45 -3.00 -5.40
CA THR A 49 15.30 -4.14 -5.07
C THR A 49 15.16 -4.52 -3.60
N ASP A 50 15.39 -5.80 -3.27
CA ASP A 50 15.28 -6.27 -1.90
C ASP A 50 16.26 -5.56 -0.94
N GLU A 51 17.45 -5.20 -1.42
CA GLU A 51 18.44 -4.46 -0.64
C GLU A 51 17.97 -3.03 -0.29
N GLU A 52 17.32 -2.34 -1.23
CA GLU A 52 16.77 -1.01 -1.00
C GLU A 52 15.56 -1.06 -0.06
N ALA A 53 14.71 -2.08 -0.22
CA ALA A 53 13.58 -2.30 0.66
C ALA A 53 14.02 -2.58 2.11
N GLU A 54 15.07 -3.38 2.31
CA GLU A 54 15.62 -3.67 3.63
C GLU A 54 16.31 -2.45 4.27
N LYS A 55 16.99 -1.62 3.47
CA LYS A 55 17.59 -0.35 3.94
C LYS A 55 16.53 0.67 4.37
N MET A 56 15.45 0.80 3.59
CA MET A 56 14.37 1.76 3.85
C MET A 56 13.42 1.29 4.96
N PHE A 57 13.19 -0.02 5.06
CA PHE A 57 12.31 -0.63 6.06
C PHE A 57 13.07 -1.62 6.96
N PRO A 58 14.00 -1.14 7.81
CA PRO A 58 14.79 -2.01 8.68
C PRO A 58 13.95 -2.72 9.74
N ARG A 59 12.69 -2.29 9.93
CA ARG A 59 11.78 -2.82 10.95
C ARG A 59 10.97 -4.04 10.49
N GLY A 60 11.22 -4.53 9.27
CA GLY A 60 10.70 -5.79 8.74
C GLY A 60 9.95 -5.63 7.41
N VAL A 61 10.27 -6.51 6.46
CA VAL A 61 9.56 -6.71 5.19
C VAL A 61 9.04 -8.14 5.17
N ASP A 62 7.73 -8.31 5.13
CA ASP A 62 7.07 -9.60 5.01
C ASP A 62 7.02 -9.98 3.52
N ARG A 63 7.59 -11.13 3.16
CA ARG A 63 7.54 -11.69 1.80
C ARG A 63 6.57 -12.86 1.77
N VAL A 64 5.59 -12.82 0.88
CA VAL A 64 4.66 -13.94 0.66
C VAL A 64 5.18 -14.79 -0.49
N SER A 65 5.25 -16.11 -0.30
CA SER A 65 5.64 -17.06 -1.35
C SER A 65 4.44 -17.38 -2.24
N MET A 66 4.63 -17.21 -3.55
CA MET A 66 3.61 -17.53 -4.56
C MET A 66 3.96 -18.80 -5.34
N PRO A 67 2.95 -19.54 -5.84
CA PRO A 67 3.17 -20.70 -6.73
C PRO A 67 3.91 -20.36 -8.03
N SER A 68 3.93 -19.10 -8.43
CA SER A 68 4.67 -18.61 -9.59
C SER A 68 6.19 -18.57 -9.39
N GLY A 69 6.68 -18.73 -8.16
CA GLY A 69 8.09 -18.59 -7.81
C GLY A 69 8.61 -17.14 -7.81
N ILE A 70 7.76 -16.15 -8.13
CA ILE A 70 8.10 -14.73 -8.13
C ILE A 70 7.55 -14.08 -6.86
N ASN A 71 8.44 -13.55 -6.01
CA ASN A 71 8.08 -12.90 -4.75
C ASN A 71 7.84 -11.40 -4.92
N TYR A 72 6.76 -11.04 -5.60
CA TYR A 72 6.35 -9.64 -5.80
C TYR A 72 5.43 -9.12 -4.68
N VAL A 73 4.84 -10.00 -3.87
CA VAL A 73 4.01 -9.60 -2.73
C VAL A 73 4.91 -9.40 -1.52
N ARG A 74 5.34 -8.15 -1.37
CA ARG A 74 6.17 -7.68 -0.26
C ARG A 74 5.37 -6.65 0.52
N THR A 75 5.21 -6.86 1.82
CA THR A 75 4.42 -5.97 2.69
C THR A 75 5.26 -5.43 3.85
N THR A 76 4.92 -4.24 4.32
CA THR A 76 5.51 -3.66 5.54
C THR A 76 4.44 -3.03 6.41
N THR A 77 4.49 -3.28 7.73
CA THR A 77 3.62 -2.66 8.74
C THR A 77 4.14 -1.32 9.24
N LYS A 78 5.42 -1.02 9.03
CA LYS A 78 6.13 0.06 9.74
C LYS A 78 6.70 1.05 8.73
N TYR A 79 5.79 1.78 8.11
CA TYR A 79 6.06 2.88 7.18
C TYR A 79 5.86 4.26 7.85
N GLN A 80 5.56 4.28 9.15
CA GLN A 80 5.53 5.47 9.99
C GLN A 80 6.83 5.61 10.79
#